data_AF-A0A7S1JJ09-F1
#
_entry.id   AF-A0A7S1JJ09-F1
#
_cell.length_a   1.000
_cell.length_b   1.000
_cell.length_c   1.000
_cell.angle_alpha   90.00
_cell.angle_beta   90.00
_cell.angle_gamma   90.00
#
_symmetry.space_group_name_H-M   'P 1'
#
loop_
_entity.id
_entity.type
_entity.pdbx_description
1 polymer ?
#
loop_
_entity_poly.entity_id
_entity_poly.type
_entity_poly.pdbx_seq_one_letter_code
_entity_poly.pdbx_strand_id
1 'polypeptide(L)'
;MAFGGSLHVDLSAELEDRVFPTYSAPLGPIPQSSSWQDVLLKVIETPEKYEDHIFMQTLKFVVMYDGYPKANNHLLIVPRQKILTPNALNVGHLDLLKDARRLAQWIVQRLRAKSPHLTFACGMHTIASLHQVHFHVISQDFDSERVKHAKHWLSFNSPFFAPLSLLIEQLEGHANRKGWGSLAPPLEFPPARYEPYLKGPLRCNRTGCGRDFGREFKKFQQHYLSCTLPLPPNRGLDEPSRGKSAASSPSGEPALKKKKTGAEGEAANEGAKSISTAAAAAAAPAAPAGGDDGGG
;
A
#
# COMPACT_ATOMS: atom_id res chain seq x y z
N MET A 1 27.35 -36.95 -4.15
CA MET A 1 26.27 -36.72 -3.16
C MET A 1 25.90 -35.24 -3.23
N ALA A 2 24.74 -34.93 -3.80
CA ALA A 2 24.28 -33.54 -3.92
C ALA A 2 23.40 -33.21 -2.70
N PHE A 3 23.96 -32.49 -1.72
CA PHE A 3 23.16 -31.80 -0.72
C PHE A 3 22.74 -30.45 -1.29
N GLY A 4 21.64 -30.45 -2.02
CA GLY A 4 21.01 -29.27 -2.60
C GLY A 4 19.54 -29.18 -2.20
N GLY A 5 19.22 -29.47 -0.93
CA GLY A 5 17.90 -29.20 -0.38
C GLY A 5 17.83 -27.72 -0.03
N SER A 6 17.22 -26.89 -0.88
CA SER A 6 16.79 -25.56 -0.46
C SER A 6 15.89 -25.75 0.76
N LEU A 7 16.34 -25.27 1.92
CA LEU A 7 15.58 -25.35 3.17
C LEU A 7 14.35 -24.46 2.96
N HIS A 8 13.26 -25.05 2.49
CA HIS A 8 12.00 -24.35 2.32
C HIS A 8 11.46 -24.11 3.73
N VAL A 9 11.86 -22.99 4.33
CA VAL A 9 11.40 -22.59 5.66
C VAL A 9 9.88 -22.38 5.58
N ASP A 10 9.16 -23.22 6.31
CA ASP A 10 7.71 -23.13 6.45
C ASP A 10 7.37 -22.02 7.45
N LEU A 11 6.75 -20.95 6.95
CA LEU A 11 6.25 -19.86 7.77
C LEU A 11 5.27 -20.37 8.84
N SER A 12 4.51 -21.43 8.55
CA SER A 12 3.51 -21.99 9.47
C SER A 12 4.17 -22.49 10.75
N ALA A 13 5.27 -23.25 10.61
CA ALA A 13 6.07 -23.74 11.74
C ALA A 13 6.68 -22.58 12.55
N GLU A 14 7.07 -21.49 11.90
CA GLU A 14 7.60 -20.30 12.58
C GLU A 14 6.53 -19.54 13.40
N LEU A 15 5.24 -19.75 13.09
CA LEU A 15 4.11 -19.02 13.66
C LEU A 15 3.28 -19.81 14.68
N GLU A 16 3.44 -21.14 14.75
CA GLU A 16 2.60 -22.05 15.54
C GLU A 16 2.63 -21.69 17.04
N ASP A 17 3.83 -21.58 17.63
CA ASP A 17 4.01 -21.26 19.05
C ASP A 17 4.45 -19.81 19.29
N ARG A 18 4.33 -18.97 18.28
CA ARG A 18 4.84 -17.61 18.37
C ARG A 18 3.96 -16.74 19.26
N VAL A 19 4.56 -16.19 20.31
CA VAL A 19 3.92 -15.17 21.15
C VAL A 19 3.58 -13.95 20.30
N PHE A 20 2.32 -13.55 20.32
CA PHE A 20 1.87 -12.35 19.62
C PHE A 20 2.29 -11.10 20.38
N PRO A 21 3.07 -10.19 19.78
CA PRO A 21 3.46 -8.95 20.44
C PRO A 21 2.23 -8.08 20.76
N THR A 22 2.28 -7.33 21.85
CA THR A 22 1.27 -6.32 22.11
C THR A 22 1.38 -5.21 21.08
N TYR A 23 0.30 -4.93 20.36
CA TYR A 23 0.23 -3.79 19.47
C TYR A 23 0.28 -2.50 20.29
N SER A 24 1.41 -1.80 20.23
CA SER A 24 1.60 -0.49 20.84
C SER A 24 1.45 0.62 19.80
N ALA A 25 1.10 1.83 20.25
CA ALA A 25 1.05 2.99 19.37
C ALA A 25 2.44 3.23 18.72
N PRO A 26 2.51 3.57 17.43
CA PRO A 26 3.78 3.75 16.75
C PRO A 26 4.54 4.97 17.30
N LEU A 27 5.85 4.85 17.44
CA LEU A 27 6.75 5.95 17.86
C LEU A 27 6.89 7.06 16.81
N GLY A 28 6.13 6.99 15.72
CA GLY A 28 6.23 7.90 14.59
C GLY A 28 7.20 7.40 13.51
N PRO A 29 7.60 8.29 12.58
CA PRO A 29 8.50 7.93 11.49
C PRO A 29 9.92 7.65 11.98
N ILE A 30 10.61 6.75 11.31
CA ILE A 30 12.04 6.52 11.52
C ILE A 30 12.80 7.84 11.27
N PRO A 31 13.65 8.30 12.20
CA PRO A 31 14.44 9.52 12.04
C PRO A 31 15.29 9.49 10.77
N GLN A 32 15.29 10.59 10.02
CA GLN A 32 15.90 10.66 8.71
C GLN A 32 17.43 10.74 8.82
N SER A 33 18.14 9.77 8.23
CA SER A 33 19.61 9.81 8.10
C SER A 33 20.11 9.75 6.64
N SER A 34 19.22 9.58 5.64
CA SER A 34 19.57 9.54 4.20
C SER A 34 18.34 9.65 3.29
N SER A 35 18.49 9.29 2.00
CA SER A 35 17.41 9.02 1.02
C SER A 35 16.22 8.34 1.70
N TRP A 36 15.13 9.09 1.83
CA TRP A 36 13.92 8.68 2.54
C TRP A 36 13.20 7.53 1.83
N GLN A 37 13.40 7.38 0.52
CA GLN A 37 12.79 6.32 -0.30
C GLN A 37 13.35 4.94 0.05
N ASP A 38 14.60 4.86 0.52
CA ASP A 38 15.30 3.62 0.81
C ASP A 38 15.19 3.16 2.27
N VAL A 39 14.35 3.83 3.07
CA VAL A 39 14.23 3.55 4.51
C VAL A 39 13.91 2.08 4.79
N LEU A 40 13.04 1.46 3.97
CA LEU A 40 12.66 0.06 4.14
C LEU A 40 13.78 -0.91 3.76
N LEU A 41 14.63 -0.54 2.80
CA LEU A 41 15.83 -1.33 2.47
C LEU A 41 16.79 -1.38 3.65
N LYS A 42 16.99 -0.25 4.33
CA LYS A 42 17.83 -0.20 5.53
C LYS A 42 17.26 -1.03 6.69
N VAL A 43 15.93 -1.00 6.85
CA VAL A 43 15.25 -1.78 7.89
C VAL A 43 15.45 -3.27 7.67
N ILE A 44 15.38 -3.77 6.44
CA ILE A 44 15.63 -5.20 6.18
C ILE A 44 17.10 -5.60 6.26
N GLU A 45 18.03 -4.65 6.02
CA GLU A 45 19.48 -4.87 6.10
C GLU A 45 20.02 -4.83 7.53
N THR A 46 19.50 -3.94 8.37
CA THR A 46 19.96 -3.70 9.74
C THR A 46 18.78 -3.52 10.72
N PRO A 47 17.89 -4.53 10.84
CA PRO A 47 16.68 -4.42 11.65
C PRO A 47 16.94 -4.11 13.14
N GLU A 48 18.08 -4.52 13.68
CA GLU A 48 18.54 -4.25 15.04
C GLU A 48 18.67 -2.75 15.36
N LYS A 49 18.82 -1.90 14.35
CA LYS A 49 18.86 -0.43 14.53
C LYS A 49 17.47 0.20 14.62
N TYR A 50 16.42 -0.57 14.34
CA TYR A 50 15.04 -0.10 14.24
C TYR A 50 14.08 -0.94 15.08
N GLU A 51 14.58 -1.62 16.12
CA GLU A 51 13.79 -2.55 16.96
C GLU A 51 12.52 -1.89 17.49
N ASP A 52 12.61 -0.63 17.91
CA ASP A 52 11.49 0.16 18.43
C ASP A 52 10.38 0.46 17.38
N HIS A 53 10.68 0.29 16.10
CA HIS A 53 9.73 0.42 15.00
C HIS A 53 9.25 -0.93 14.45
N ILE A 54 9.85 -2.03 14.89
CA ILE A 54 9.55 -3.38 14.42
C ILE A 54 8.51 -4.01 15.34
N PHE A 55 7.42 -4.48 14.74
CA PHE A 55 6.38 -5.21 15.45
C PHE A 55 6.80 -6.67 15.68
N MET A 56 7.31 -7.32 14.64
CA MET A 56 7.85 -8.68 14.70
C MET A 56 8.73 -8.97 13.48
N GLN A 57 9.54 -10.03 13.55
CA GLN A 57 10.39 -10.44 12.44
C GLN A 57 10.27 -11.93 12.17
N THR A 58 10.16 -12.32 10.91
CA THR A 58 10.28 -13.71 10.49
C THR A 58 11.56 -13.94 9.69
N LEU A 59 11.82 -15.19 9.33
CA LEU A 59 12.92 -15.53 8.42
C LEU A 59 12.75 -14.90 7.04
N LYS A 60 11.51 -14.66 6.60
CA LYS A 60 11.18 -14.08 5.29
C LYS A 60 10.80 -12.60 5.33
N PHE A 61 10.36 -12.08 6.47
CA PHE A 61 9.74 -10.75 6.57
C PHE A 61 10.24 -9.97 7.79
N VAL A 62 10.25 -8.65 7.66
CA VAL A 62 10.18 -7.72 8.80
C VAL A 62 8.78 -7.13 8.80
N VAL A 63 8.10 -7.19 9.94
CA VAL A 63 6.81 -6.54 10.14
C VAL A 63 7.04 -5.33 11.03
N MET A 64 6.71 -4.15 10.52
CA MET A 64 6.97 -2.90 11.22
C MET A 64 5.73 -2.02 11.31
N TYR A 65 5.75 -1.09 12.24
CA TYR A 65 4.73 -0.05 12.34
C TYR A 65 4.85 0.95 11.19
N ASP A 66 3.72 1.39 10.63
CA ASP A 66 3.74 2.53 9.72
C ASP A 66 4.01 3.82 10.53
N GLY A 67 5.01 4.61 10.13
CA GLY A 67 5.39 5.83 10.83
C GLY A 67 4.37 6.98 10.74
N TYR A 68 3.39 6.86 9.86
CA TYR A 68 2.26 7.78 9.67
C TYR A 68 0.95 6.98 9.60
N PRO A 69 0.56 6.26 10.67
CA PRO A 69 -0.54 5.30 10.65
C PRO A 69 -1.84 5.94 10.17
N LYS A 70 -2.53 5.35 9.19
CA LYS A 70 -3.77 5.91 8.62
C LYS A 70 -5.05 5.36 9.23
N ALA A 71 -4.92 4.47 10.22
CA ALA A 71 -5.99 3.83 10.97
C ALA A 71 -5.45 3.34 12.32
N ASN A 72 -6.33 2.85 13.19
CA ASN A 72 -5.98 2.32 14.52
C ASN A 72 -4.90 1.24 14.50
N ASN A 73 -4.93 0.35 13.51
CA ASN A 73 -3.87 -0.61 13.25
C ASN A 73 -3.32 -0.40 11.84
N HIS A 74 -2.06 -0.04 11.74
CA HIS A 74 -1.37 0.08 10.46
C HIS A 74 0.06 -0.48 10.56
N LEU A 75 0.25 -1.66 9.96
CA LEU A 75 1.53 -2.36 9.88
C LEU A 75 1.96 -2.50 8.42
N LEU A 76 3.26 -2.68 8.22
CA LEU A 76 3.88 -2.99 6.94
C LEU A 76 4.56 -4.36 7.04
N ILE A 77 4.16 -5.31 6.21
CA ILE A 77 4.91 -6.55 5.97
C ILE A 77 5.92 -6.28 4.87
N VAL A 78 7.20 -6.30 5.20
CA VAL A 78 8.31 -6.02 4.29
C VAL A 78 9.10 -7.31 4.05
N PRO A 79 9.14 -7.85 2.82
CA PRO A 79 10.00 -8.99 2.50
C PRO A 79 11.46 -8.67 2.75
N ARG A 80 12.24 -9.63 3.22
CA ARG A 80 13.71 -9.53 3.26
C ARG A 80 14.34 -9.69 1.87
N GLN A 81 13.66 -10.39 0.97
CA GLN A 81 14.03 -10.43 -0.44
C GLN A 81 13.90 -9.02 -1.04
N LYS A 82 14.97 -8.50 -1.65
CA LYS A 82 15.01 -7.17 -2.25
C LYS A 82 14.14 -7.14 -3.52
N ILE A 83 13.03 -6.40 -3.47
CA ILE A 83 12.09 -6.22 -4.57
C ILE A 83 11.74 -4.73 -4.60
N LEU A 84 12.45 -3.95 -5.42
CA LEU A 84 12.46 -2.49 -5.28
C LEU A 84 11.11 -1.83 -5.55
N THR A 85 10.33 -2.37 -6.50
CA THR A 85 9.08 -1.74 -6.95
C THR A 85 7.97 -2.78 -7.15
N PRO A 86 6.69 -2.34 -7.13
CA PRO A 86 5.56 -3.21 -7.45
C PRO A 86 5.69 -3.91 -8.80
N ASN A 87 6.26 -3.24 -9.80
CA ASN A 87 6.43 -3.76 -11.15
C ASN A 87 7.55 -4.81 -11.27
N ALA A 88 8.32 -5.07 -10.20
CA ALA A 88 9.30 -6.15 -10.17
C ALA A 88 8.68 -7.50 -9.76
N LEU A 89 7.47 -7.50 -9.20
CA LEU A 89 6.75 -8.71 -8.82
C LEU A 89 6.37 -9.52 -10.06
N ASN A 90 6.61 -10.82 -10.02
CA ASN A 90 6.42 -11.75 -11.14
C ASN A 90 6.11 -13.15 -10.59
N VAL A 91 5.90 -14.13 -11.47
CA VAL A 91 5.50 -15.50 -11.10
C VAL A 91 6.47 -16.18 -10.13
N GLY A 92 7.76 -15.84 -10.15
CA GLY A 92 8.76 -16.36 -9.21
C GLY A 92 8.59 -15.86 -7.77
N HIS A 93 7.75 -14.84 -7.55
CA HIS A 93 7.44 -14.30 -6.23
C HIS A 93 6.13 -14.86 -5.64
N LEU A 94 5.45 -15.79 -6.31
CA LEU A 94 4.14 -16.30 -5.86
C LEU A 94 4.16 -16.87 -4.45
N ASP A 95 5.17 -17.67 -4.11
CA ASP A 95 5.27 -18.27 -2.77
C ASP A 95 5.50 -17.22 -1.68
N LEU A 96 6.32 -16.20 -1.97
CA LEU A 96 6.53 -15.06 -1.08
C LEU A 96 5.22 -14.30 -0.83
N LEU A 97 4.41 -14.05 -1.88
CA LEU A 97 3.12 -13.36 -1.73
C LEU A 97 2.11 -14.20 -0.94
N LYS A 98 2.08 -15.52 -1.15
CA LYS A 98 1.23 -16.45 -0.39
C LYS A 98 1.63 -16.48 1.08
N ASP A 99 2.93 -16.48 1.37
CA ASP A 99 3.45 -16.40 2.74
C ASP A 99 3.13 -15.04 3.38
N ALA A 100 3.26 -13.93 2.65
CA ALA A 100 2.87 -12.61 3.14
C ALA A 100 1.37 -12.57 3.50
N ARG A 101 0.51 -13.21 2.69
CA ARG A 101 -0.93 -13.32 2.96
C ARG A 101 -1.20 -14.17 4.21
N ARG A 102 -0.53 -15.33 4.37
CA ARG A 102 -0.65 -16.16 5.59
C ARG A 102 -0.23 -15.40 6.84
N LEU A 103 0.90 -14.67 6.77
CA LEU A 103 1.36 -13.82 7.86
C LEU A 103 0.33 -12.73 8.18
N ALA A 104 -0.23 -12.06 7.17
CA ALA A 104 -1.26 -11.05 7.36
C ALA A 104 -2.53 -11.64 8.00
N GLN A 105 -2.98 -12.82 7.57
CA GLN A 105 -4.12 -13.52 8.18
C GLN A 105 -3.85 -13.84 9.66
N TRP A 106 -2.66 -14.37 9.99
CA TRP A 106 -2.26 -14.68 11.36
C TRP A 106 -2.24 -13.43 12.26
N ILE A 107 -1.73 -12.30 11.75
CA ILE A 107 -1.73 -11.00 12.44
C ILE A 107 -3.17 -10.51 12.65
N VAL A 108 -3.96 -10.46 11.59
CA VAL A 108 -5.33 -9.92 11.61
C VAL A 108 -6.23 -10.73 12.55
N GLN A 109 -6.11 -12.06 12.56
CA GLN A 109 -6.86 -12.92 13.49
C GLN A 109 -6.62 -12.50 14.95
N ARG A 110 -5.36 -12.22 15.32
CA ARG A 110 -4.97 -11.85 16.68
C ARG A 110 -5.31 -10.41 17.04
N LEU A 111 -5.19 -9.48 16.09
CA LEU A 111 -5.68 -8.11 16.29
C LEU A 111 -7.20 -8.07 16.49
N ARG A 112 -7.95 -8.86 15.71
CA ARG A 112 -9.41 -8.97 15.84
C ARG A 112 -9.85 -9.64 17.13
N ALA A 113 -9.05 -10.56 17.69
CA ALA A 113 -9.34 -11.13 19.01
C ALA A 113 -9.39 -10.06 20.11
N LYS A 114 -8.62 -8.97 19.96
CA LYS A 114 -8.64 -7.80 20.85
C LYS A 114 -9.68 -6.75 20.44
N SER A 115 -9.90 -6.56 19.13
CA SER A 115 -10.83 -5.59 18.56
C SER A 115 -11.75 -6.22 17.51
N PRO A 116 -12.82 -6.95 17.92
CA PRO A 116 -13.62 -7.78 17.00
C PRO A 116 -14.41 -6.99 15.94
N HIS A 117 -14.66 -5.71 16.22
CA HIS A 117 -15.40 -4.79 15.35
C HIS A 117 -14.56 -4.27 14.17
N LEU A 118 -13.23 -4.40 14.22
CA LEU A 118 -12.36 -3.97 13.14
C LEU A 118 -12.34 -4.99 12.00
N THR A 119 -12.33 -4.47 10.78
CA THR A 119 -12.02 -5.22 9.56
C THR A 119 -10.73 -4.67 8.97
N PHE A 120 -10.09 -5.44 8.09
CA PHE A 120 -8.73 -5.16 7.63
C PHE A 120 -8.61 -5.25 6.10
N ALA A 121 -7.78 -4.37 5.55
CA ALA A 121 -7.28 -4.50 4.19
C ALA A 121 -5.81 -4.94 4.22
N CYS A 122 -5.46 -5.84 3.32
CA CYS A 122 -4.08 -6.22 3.03
C CYS A 122 -3.75 -6.04 1.55
N GLY A 123 -2.64 -5.35 1.24
CA GLY A 123 -2.28 -5.02 -0.12
C GLY A 123 -1.18 -3.97 -0.20
N MET A 124 -0.96 -3.41 -1.38
CA MET A 124 0.09 -2.44 -1.62
C MET A 124 -0.40 -1.30 -2.51
N HIS A 125 0.29 -0.17 -2.46
CA HIS A 125 0.10 0.88 -3.44
C HIS A 125 0.67 0.47 -4.80
N THR A 126 -0.09 0.70 -5.87
CA THR A 126 0.33 0.37 -7.24
C THR A 126 1.52 1.20 -7.71
N ILE A 127 1.65 2.42 -7.19
CA ILE A 127 2.83 3.29 -7.35
C ILE A 127 3.36 3.57 -5.94
N ALA A 128 4.36 2.80 -5.52
CA ALA A 128 4.93 2.92 -4.18
C ALA A 128 5.70 4.24 -4.02
N SER A 129 5.55 4.87 -2.84
CA SER A 129 6.30 6.08 -2.49
C SER A 129 7.69 5.79 -1.94
N LEU A 130 7.92 4.55 -1.49
CA LEU A 130 9.20 4.04 -0.98
C LEU A 130 9.68 2.93 -1.91
N HIS A 131 10.99 2.79 -2.03
CA HIS A 131 11.58 1.55 -2.55
C HIS A 131 11.38 0.42 -1.55
N GLN A 132 11.51 -0.81 -2.05
CA GLN A 132 11.15 -2.05 -1.37
C GLN A 132 9.64 -2.24 -1.25
N VAL A 133 9.13 -3.28 -1.90
CA VAL A 133 7.73 -3.70 -1.80
C VAL A 133 7.38 -3.94 -0.33
N HIS A 134 6.21 -3.45 0.05
CA HIS A 134 5.66 -3.62 1.38
C HIS A 134 4.15 -3.79 1.27
N PHE A 135 3.61 -4.69 2.08
CA PHE A 135 2.17 -4.92 2.16
C PHE A 135 1.63 -4.24 3.41
N HIS A 136 0.75 -3.28 3.20
CA HIS A 136 -0.03 -2.70 4.28
C HIS A 136 -0.93 -3.77 4.87
N VAL A 137 -0.95 -3.87 6.20
CA VAL A 137 -2.01 -4.51 6.98
C VAL A 137 -2.65 -3.39 7.78
N ILE A 138 -3.81 -2.93 7.30
CA ILE A 138 -4.44 -1.71 7.79
C ILE A 138 -5.89 -1.99 8.19
N SER A 139 -6.29 -1.56 9.39
CA SER A 139 -7.68 -1.59 9.80
C SER A 139 -8.50 -0.56 9.02
N GLN A 140 -9.75 -0.89 8.69
CA GLN A 140 -10.57 -0.09 7.78
C GLN A 140 -11.37 1.01 8.50
N ASP A 141 -11.10 1.30 9.78
CA ASP A 141 -11.71 2.40 10.53
C ASP A 141 -11.22 3.79 10.08
N PHE A 142 -10.01 3.88 9.52
CA PHE A 142 -9.32 5.13 9.17
C PHE A 142 -9.46 6.25 10.22
N ASP A 143 -9.55 5.87 11.49
CA ASP A 143 -9.65 6.79 12.62
C ASP A 143 -8.22 7.18 13.03
N SER A 144 -7.71 8.22 12.38
CA SER A 144 -6.36 8.71 12.62
C SER A 144 -6.20 10.16 12.22
N GLU A 145 -5.55 10.94 13.08
CA GLU A 145 -5.14 12.32 12.81
C GLU A 145 -4.16 12.45 11.63
N ARG A 146 -3.54 11.34 11.20
CA ARG A 146 -2.63 11.31 10.05
C ARG A 146 -3.38 11.18 8.71
N VAL A 147 -4.70 10.99 8.72
CA VAL A 147 -5.55 11.11 7.51
C VAL A 147 -5.86 12.59 7.27
N LYS A 148 -4.91 13.31 6.67
CA LYS A 148 -4.98 14.78 6.52
C LYS A 148 -5.63 15.30 5.23
N HIS A 149 -5.76 14.49 4.20
CA HIS A 149 -6.26 14.94 2.90
C HIS A 149 -6.78 13.81 2.02
N ALA A 150 -7.53 14.16 0.98
CA ALA A 150 -8.19 13.22 0.06
C ALA A 150 -7.24 12.14 -0.50
N LYS A 151 -5.99 12.50 -0.84
CA LYS A 151 -4.99 11.53 -1.33
C LYS A 151 -4.72 10.41 -0.32
N HIS A 152 -4.72 10.68 0.99
CA HIS A 152 -4.49 9.65 2.01
C HIS A 152 -5.66 8.68 2.10
N TRP A 153 -6.88 9.16 1.93
CA TRP A 153 -8.05 8.28 1.88
C TRP A 153 -8.05 7.43 0.59
N LEU A 154 -7.89 8.10 -0.55
CA LEU A 154 -7.99 7.48 -1.87
C LEU A 154 -6.86 6.51 -2.16
N SER A 155 -5.66 6.70 -1.59
CA SER A 155 -4.56 5.76 -1.79
C SER A 155 -4.89 4.36 -1.25
N PHE A 156 -5.75 4.24 -0.24
CA PHE A 156 -6.20 2.96 0.30
C PHE A 156 -7.58 2.55 -0.23
N ASN A 157 -8.48 3.50 -0.52
CA ASN A 157 -9.88 3.24 -0.83
C ASN A 157 -10.24 3.42 -2.31
N SER A 158 -9.29 3.16 -3.21
CA SER A 158 -9.48 3.13 -4.66
C SER A 158 -8.62 2.03 -5.29
N PRO A 159 -8.72 1.79 -6.61
CA PRO A 159 -7.81 0.88 -7.32
C PRO A 159 -6.33 1.27 -7.28
N PHE A 160 -5.96 2.43 -6.70
CA PHE A 160 -4.57 2.74 -6.35
C PHE A 160 -4.01 1.79 -5.27
N PHE A 161 -4.89 1.18 -4.46
CA PHE A 161 -4.55 0.11 -3.54
C PHE A 161 -4.84 -1.24 -4.19
N ALA A 162 -3.79 -1.99 -4.55
CA ALA A 162 -3.91 -3.33 -5.06
C ALA A 162 -4.02 -4.33 -3.89
N PRO A 163 -5.17 -5.00 -3.70
CA PRO A 163 -5.34 -6.03 -2.67
C PRO A 163 -4.40 -7.23 -2.94
N LEU A 164 -3.77 -7.75 -1.88
CA LEU A 164 -2.77 -8.83 -1.99
C LEU A 164 -3.35 -10.08 -2.67
N SER A 165 -4.58 -10.46 -2.36
CA SER A 165 -5.24 -11.60 -3.00
C SER A 165 -5.41 -11.46 -4.52
N LEU A 166 -5.66 -10.25 -5.04
CA LEU A 166 -5.75 -10.00 -6.49
C LEU A 166 -4.38 -10.07 -7.17
N LEU A 167 -3.32 -9.66 -6.47
CA LEU A 167 -1.94 -9.80 -6.99
C LEU A 167 -1.55 -11.27 -7.15
N ILE A 168 -1.88 -12.08 -6.14
CA ILE A 168 -1.65 -13.53 -6.16
C ILE A 168 -2.46 -14.15 -7.30
N GLU A 169 -3.75 -13.85 -7.39
CA GLU A 169 -4.63 -14.37 -8.46
C GLU A 169 -4.09 -14.01 -9.86
N GLN A 170 -3.67 -12.76 -10.06
CA GLN A 170 -3.13 -12.32 -11.34
C GLN A 170 -1.86 -13.12 -11.70
N LEU A 171 -0.92 -13.27 -10.78
CA LEU A 171 0.32 -14.00 -11.03
C LEU A 171 0.11 -15.51 -11.17
N GLU A 172 -0.87 -16.10 -10.47
CA GLU A 172 -1.29 -17.49 -10.70
C GLU A 172 -1.89 -17.66 -12.10
N GLY A 173 -2.70 -16.70 -12.54
CA GLY A 173 -3.19 -16.64 -13.91
C GLY A 173 -2.05 -16.55 -14.93
N HIS A 174 -0.99 -15.78 -14.62
CA HIS A 174 0.20 -15.71 -15.45
C HIS A 174 0.95 -17.07 -15.51
N ALA A 175 1.17 -17.70 -14.36
CA ALA A 175 1.85 -18.99 -14.28
C ALA A 175 1.13 -20.12 -15.04
N ASN A 176 -0.20 -20.08 -15.05
CA ASN A 176 -1.04 -21.11 -15.69
C ASN A 176 -1.30 -20.86 -17.18
N ARG A 177 -0.86 -19.72 -17.75
CA ARG A 177 -1.10 -19.39 -19.15
C ARG A 177 -0.17 -20.18 -20.06
N LYS A 178 -0.75 -20.99 -20.96
CA LYS A 178 0.01 -21.72 -21.99
C LYS A 178 0.86 -20.76 -22.82
N GLY A 179 2.13 -21.09 -22.99
CA GLY A 179 3.09 -20.32 -23.78
C GLY A 179 3.81 -19.20 -23.02
N TRP A 180 3.46 -18.92 -21.76
CA TRP A 180 4.26 -18.00 -20.94
C TRP A 180 5.42 -18.69 -20.24
N GLY A 181 5.19 -19.67 -19.36
CA GLY A 181 6.30 -20.29 -18.62
C GLY A 181 7.20 -19.22 -17.97
N SER A 182 8.50 -19.24 -18.27
CA SER A 182 9.47 -18.23 -17.82
C SER A 182 9.32 -16.84 -18.46
N LEU A 183 8.54 -16.72 -19.54
CA LEU A 183 8.25 -15.45 -20.25
C LEU A 183 7.02 -14.73 -19.68
N ALA A 184 6.42 -15.25 -18.60
CA ALA A 184 5.31 -14.57 -17.94
C ALA A 184 5.73 -13.13 -17.53
N PRO A 185 5.01 -12.09 -17.96
CA PRO A 185 5.36 -10.73 -17.63
C PRO A 185 5.16 -10.49 -16.12
N PRO A 186 5.92 -9.54 -15.55
CA PRO A 186 5.68 -9.08 -14.20
C PRO A 186 4.31 -8.37 -14.09
N LEU A 187 3.95 -7.97 -12.88
CA LEU A 187 2.83 -7.06 -12.66
C LEU A 187 3.13 -5.68 -13.27
N GLU A 188 2.11 -5.04 -13.82
CA GLU A 188 2.25 -3.73 -14.46
C GLU A 188 1.32 -2.70 -13.83
N PHE A 189 1.93 -1.63 -13.32
CA PHE A 189 1.23 -0.50 -12.73
C PHE A 189 1.57 0.83 -13.42
N PRO A 190 1.15 1.06 -14.68
CA PRO A 190 1.46 2.30 -15.40
C PRO A 190 0.86 3.52 -14.69
N PRO A 191 1.66 4.58 -14.40
CA PRO A 191 1.18 5.75 -13.66
C PRO A 191 -0.07 6.41 -14.25
N ALA A 192 -0.13 6.52 -15.58
CA ALA A 192 -1.27 7.08 -16.30
C ALA A 192 -2.61 6.40 -15.97
N ARG A 193 -2.59 5.10 -15.61
CA ARG A 193 -3.78 4.35 -15.21
C ARG A 193 -4.15 4.59 -13.74
N TYR A 194 -3.16 4.65 -12.85
CA TYR A 194 -3.41 4.58 -11.40
C TYR A 194 -3.40 5.93 -10.69
N GLU A 195 -2.57 6.90 -11.10
CA GLU A 195 -2.55 8.24 -10.49
C GLU A 195 -3.89 8.98 -10.52
N PRO A 196 -4.73 8.87 -11.57
CA PRO A 196 -6.03 9.53 -11.60
C PRO A 196 -6.94 9.15 -10.42
N TYR A 197 -6.83 7.93 -9.87
CA TYR A 197 -7.64 7.51 -8.72
C TYR A 197 -7.40 8.35 -7.46
N LEU A 198 -6.22 8.95 -7.31
CA LEU A 198 -5.90 9.85 -6.18
C LEU A 198 -6.63 11.21 -6.29
N LYS A 199 -7.20 11.51 -7.46
CA LYS A 199 -7.93 12.74 -7.77
C LYS A 199 -9.45 12.52 -7.87
N GLY A 200 -9.91 11.27 -7.72
CA GLY A 200 -11.32 10.89 -7.78
C GLY A 200 -12.19 11.44 -6.64
N PRO A 201 -13.51 11.17 -6.68
CA PRO A 201 -14.44 11.58 -5.63
C PRO A 201 -14.23 10.79 -4.33
N LEU A 202 -14.48 11.46 -3.20
CA LEU A 202 -14.49 10.88 -1.86
C LEU A 202 -15.84 10.23 -1.60
N ARG A 203 -15.81 8.92 -1.36
CA ARG A 203 -17.00 8.12 -1.07
C ARG A 203 -16.82 7.35 0.22
N CYS A 204 -17.87 7.31 1.03
CA CYS A 204 -17.89 6.47 2.22
C CYS A 204 -17.92 4.99 1.81
N ASN A 205 -16.95 4.22 2.31
CA ASN A 205 -16.82 2.79 2.01
C ASN A 205 -17.53 1.88 3.02
N ARG A 206 -18.18 2.44 4.06
CA ARG A 206 -18.96 1.64 5.02
C ARG A 206 -20.09 0.93 4.30
N THR A 207 -20.31 -0.33 4.68
CA THR A 207 -21.27 -1.23 4.04
C THR A 207 -22.67 -0.62 4.08
N GLY A 208 -23.25 -0.38 2.89
CA GLY A 208 -24.58 0.23 2.74
C GLY A 208 -24.61 1.76 2.75
N CYS A 209 -23.47 2.45 2.90
CA CYS A 209 -23.45 3.92 2.92
C CYS A 209 -23.33 4.55 1.52
N GLY A 210 -22.17 4.40 0.88
CA GLY A 210 -21.91 4.88 -0.49
C GLY A 210 -21.99 6.39 -0.72
N ARG A 211 -22.23 7.21 0.32
CA ARG A 211 -22.40 8.66 0.19
C ARG A 211 -21.18 9.30 -0.47
N ASP A 212 -21.44 10.11 -1.51
CA ASP A 212 -20.44 10.83 -2.30
C ASP A 212 -20.29 12.28 -1.78
N PHE A 213 -19.05 12.72 -1.63
CA PHE A 213 -18.66 14.03 -1.14
C PHE A 213 -17.84 14.82 -2.16
N GLY A 214 -17.71 14.34 -3.39
CA GLY A 214 -16.85 14.94 -4.41
C GLY A 214 -15.43 15.11 -3.89
N ARG A 215 -14.97 16.35 -3.73
CA ARG A 215 -13.63 16.66 -3.19
C ARG A 215 -13.66 17.37 -1.84
N GLU A 216 -14.81 17.39 -1.17
CA GLU A 216 -15.00 18.07 0.11
C GLU A 216 -14.47 17.25 1.29
N PHE A 217 -13.14 17.21 1.45
CA PHE A 217 -12.48 16.33 2.42
C PHE A 217 -12.95 16.50 3.87
N LYS A 218 -13.16 17.74 4.35
CA LYS A 218 -13.62 17.98 5.73
C LYS A 218 -15.01 17.40 5.98
N LYS A 219 -15.96 17.58 5.04
CA LYS A 219 -17.31 17.01 5.13
C LYS A 219 -17.27 15.49 5.08
N PHE A 220 -16.45 14.94 4.17
CA PHE A 220 -16.23 13.50 4.08
C PHE A 220 -15.69 12.92 5.39
N GLN A 221 -14.62 13.52 5.94
CA GLN A 221 -13.97 13.03 7.16
C GLN A 221 -14.92 13.10 8.36
N GLN A 222 -15.64 14.22 8.53
CA GLN A 222 -16.65 14.35 9.57
C GLN A 222 -17.70 13.24 9.47
N HIS A 223 -18.23 13.00 8.26
CA HIS A 223 -19.18 11.91 8.04
C HIS A 223 -18.57 10.55 8.32
N TYR A 224 -17.37 10.27 7.84
CA TYR A 224 -16.78 8.93 7.92
C TYR A 224 -16.58 8.48 9.37
N LEU A 225 -16.10 9.40 10.21
CA LEU A 225 -15.90 9.19 11.64
C LEU A 225 -17.23 9.08 12.41
N SER A 226 -18.29 9.76 11.95
CA SER A 226 -19.61 9.71 12.59
C SER A 226 -20.55 8.64 12.01
N CYS A 227 -20.14 7.93 10.95
CA CYS A 227 -21.01 6.98 10.26
C CYS A 227 -21.06 5.66 11.03
N THR A 228 -22.25 5.25 11.45
CA THR A 228 -22.45 4.06 12.29
C THR A 228 -22.67 2.78 11.50
N LEU A 229 -22.72 2.87 10.16
CA LEU A 229 -22.84 1.69 9.30
C LEU A 229 -21.58 0.81 9.40
N PRO A 230 -21.69 -0.51 9.21
CA PRO A 230 -20.56 -1.42 9.40
C PRO A 230 -19.37 -1.06 8.51
N LEU A 231 -18.14 -1.32 9.00
CA LEU A 231 -16.95 -1.27 8.17
C LEU A 231 -17.10 -2.25 6.98
N PRO A 232 -16.45 -1.98 5.84
CA PRO A 232 -16.43 -2.93 4.73
C PRO A 232 -15.81 -4.26 5.17
N PRO A 233 -16.10 -5.38 4.47
CA PRO A 233 -15.48 -6.68 4.77
C PRO A 233 -13.96 -6.63 4.57
N ASN A 234 -13.27 -7.64 5.08
CA ASN A 234 -11.84 -7.81 4.85
C ASN A 234 -11.52 -7.78 3.34
N ARG A 235 -10.43 -7.13 2.96
CA ARG A 235 -10.02 -6.99 1.55
C ARG A 235 -8.58 -7.41 1.35
N GLY A 236 -8.32 -8.30 0.40
CA GLY A 236 -6.96 -8.74 0.08
C GLY A 236 -6.37 -9.82 1.01
N LEU A 237 -7.13 -10.27 2.01
CA LEU A 237 -6.72 -11.32 2.95
C LEU A 237 -7.20 -12.71 2.54
N ASP A 238 -8.42 -12.80 2.01
CA ASP A 238 -9.06 -14.06 1.66
C ASP A 238 -8.86 -14.38 0.18
N GLU A 239 -8.95 -15.67 -0.19
CA GLU A 239 -9.01 -16.06 -1.59
C GLU A 239 -10.20 -15.37 -2.27
N PRO A 240 -10.04 -14.85 -3.49
CA PRO A 240 -11.17 -14.38 -4.26
C PRO A 240 -12.17 -15.54 -4.39
N SER A 241 -13.43 -15.31 -4.01
CA SER A 241 -14.48 -16.33 -4.14
C SER A 241 -14.59 -16.75 -5.61
N ARG A 242 -14.10 -17.95 -5.96
CA ARG A 242 -14.32 -18.56 -7.27
C ARG A 242 -15.80 -18.91 -7.41
N GLY A 243 -16.64 -17.94 -7.79
CA GLY A 243 -18.06 -18.15 -8.06
C GLY A 243 -18.92 -16.89 -7.94
N LYS A 244 -19.38 -16.39 -9.09
CA LYS A 244 -20.42 -15.36 -9.29
C LYS A 244 -20.10 -13.95 -8.78
N SER A 245 -19.12 -13.31 -9.39
CA SER A 245 -19.36 -11.97 -9.93
C SER A 245 -18.72 -11.89 -11.29
N ALA A 246 -19.52 -11.51 -12.29
CA ALA A 246 -19.03 -11.17 -13.59
C ALA A 246 -17.82 -10.25 -13.43
N ALA A 247 -16.79 -10.50 -14.23
CA ALA A 247 -15.73 -9.54 -14.47
C ALA A 247 -16.38 -8.20 -14.86
N SER A 248 -16.58 -7.33 -13.88
CA SER A 248 -16.48 -5.90 -14.12
C SER A 248 -14.98 -5.63 -14.16
N SER A 249 -14.39 -5.95 -15.31
CA SER A 249 -13.34 -5.09 -15.83
C SER A 249 -13.79 -3.64 -15.59
N PRO A 250 -12.97 -2.76 -15.02
CA PRO A 250 -13.31 -1.35 -14.99
C PRO A 250 -13.22 -0.82 -16.43
N SER A 251 -14.24 -1.11 -17.24
CA SER A 251 -14.54 -0.42 -18.49
C SER A 251 -15.14 0.93 -18.11
N GLY A 252 -14.31 1.77 -17.52
CA GLY A 252 -14.58 3.16 -17.21
C GLY A 252 -13.37 3.96 -17.64
N GLU A 253 -13.01 3.85 -18.92
CA GLU A 253 -12.11 4.84 -19.52
C GLU A 253 -12.79 6.22 -19.43
N PRO A 254 -12.14 7.23 -18.85
CA PRO A 254 -12.61 8.60 -19.03
C PRO A 254 -12.42 8.95 -20.51
N ALA A 255 -13.51 9.23 -21.21
CA ALA A 255 -13.51 9.57 -22.62
C ALA A 255 -12.54 10.74 -22.92
N LEU A 256 -11.43 10.43 -23.61
CA LEU A 256 -10.62 11.44 -24.26
C LEU A 256 -11.45 12.03 -25.42
N LYS A 257 -11.81 13.32 -25.31
CA LYS A 257 -12.40 14.08 -26.41
C LYS A 257 -11.41 14.12 -27.58
N LYS A 258 -11.70 13.39 -28.66
CA LYS A 258 -10.99 13.52 -29.94
C LYS A 258 -11.20 14.94 -30.48
N LYS A 259 -10.12 15.71 -30.58
CA LYS A 259 -10.10 17.02 -31.23
C LYS A 259 -10.21 16.78 -32.74
N LYS A 260 -11.23 17.36 -33.37
CA LYS A 260 -11.49 17.33 -34.81
C LYS A 260 -10.34 18.06 -35.52
N THR A 261 -9.61 17.38 -36.40
CA THR A 261 -8.66 18.01 -37.32
C THR A 261 -9.42 18.47 -38.55
N GLY A 262 -9.51 19.79 -38.73
CA GLY A 262 -9.83 20.47 -39.99
C GLY A 262 -8.57 21.19 -40.48
N ALA A 263 -8.46 21.29 -41.79
CA ALA A 263 -7.24 21.55 -42.56
C ALA A 263 -6.73 23.01 -42.57
N GLU A 264 -5.45 23.12 -42.96
CA GLU A 264 -4.76 24.21 -43.67
C GLU A 264 -4.53 25.58 -42.99
N GLY A 265 -3.27 26.07 -43.10
CA GLY A 265 -2.90 27.45 -42.79
C GLY A 265 -1.43 27.63 -42.37
N GLU A 266 -0.69 28.34 -43.22
CA GLU A 266 0.74 28.63 -43.25
C GLU A 266 1.31 29.53 -42.11
N ALA A 267 2.64 29.54 -42.01
CA ALA A 267 3.56 30.59 -41.51
C ALA A 267 4.04 30.60 -40.03
N ALA A 268 5.36 30.37 -39.92
CA ALA A 268 6.41 30.97 -39.06
C ALA A 268 6.07 31.58 -37.68
N ASN A 269 6.79 31.16 -36.63
CA ASN A 269 7.92 31.91 -36.02
C ASN A 269 8.43 31.24 -34.72
N GLU A 270 9.69 31.51 -34.41
CA GLU A 270 10.57 31.14 -33.31
C GLU A 270 9.98 31.12 -31.88
N GLY A 271 10.59 30.30 -31.02
CA GLY A 271 10.39 30.40 -29.57
C GLY A 271 10.86 29.18 -28.78
N ALA A 272 12.17 28.94 -28.75
CA ALA A 272 12.76 28.05 -27.76
C ALA A 272 12.52 28.61 -26.35
N LYS A 273 11.79 27.88 -25.50
CA LYS A 273 11.84 28.04 -24.03
C LYS A 273 11.58 26.72 -23.34
N SER A 274 12.60 26.30 -22.62
CA SER A 274 12.64 25.24 -21.62
C SER A 274 11.51 25.39 -20.60
N ILE A 275 10.87 24.27 -20.24
CA ILE A 275 9.95 24.22 -19.10
C ILE A 275 10.42 23.13 -18.16
N SER A 276 10.77 23.61 -16.97
CA SER A 276 11.35 22.91 -15.83
C SER A 276 10.42 21.85 -15.23
N THR A 277 11.02 20.75 -14.80
CA THR A 277 10.45 19.74 -13.91
C THR A 277 10.23 20.32 -12.51
N ALA A 278 8.98 20.55 -12.13
CA ALA A 278 8.60 20.85 -10.76
C ALA A 278 8.22 19.55 -10.03
N ALA A 279 9.18 18.99 -9.30
CA ALA A 279 8.96 17.95 -8.30
C ALA A 279 8.30 18.56 -7.06
N ALA A 280 7.09 18.09 -6.72
CA ALA A 280 6.41 18.49 -5.49
C ALA A 280 7.03 17.74 -4.29
N ALA A 281 7.99 18.38 -3.63
CA ALA A 281 8.48 17.98 -2.31
C ALA A 281 7.37 18.15 -1.26
N ALA A 282 7.07 17.09 -0.51
CA ALA A 282 6.26 17.18 0.69
C ALA A 282 7.12 17.78 1.80
N ALA A 283 6.75 18.98 2.26
CA ALA A 283 7.42 19.72 3.32
C ALA A 283 7.36 18.96 4.67
N ALA A 284 8.52 18.82 5.31
CA ALA A 284 8.64 18.43 6.71
C ALA A 284 8.27 19.63 7.62
N PRO A 285 7.61 19.41 8.78
CA PRO A 285 7.40 20.47 9.76
C PRO A 285 8.71 20.80 10.50
N ALA A 286 9.00 22.09 10.65
CA ALA A 286 10.11 22.62 11.42
C ALA A 286 9.95 22.32 12.92
N ALA A 287 11.05 21.92 13.57
CA ALA A 287 11.16 21.81 15.02
C ALA A 287 11.22 23.22 15.67
N PRO A 288 10.69 23.41 16.89
CA PRO A 288 10.84 24.67 17.60
C PRO A 288 12.29 24.85 18.09
N ALA A 289 12.86 26.02 17.80
CA ALA A 289 14.12 26.45 18.38
C ALA A 289 13.93 26.73 19.88
N GLY A 290 14.62 25.95 20.72
CA GLY A 290 14.90 26.35 22.09
C GLY A 290 16.01 27.40 22.07
N GLY A 291 15.67 28.60 22.51
CA GLY A 291 16.61 29.69 22.80
C GLY A 291 16.69 29.88 24.30
N ASP A 292 17.86 29.50 24.82
CA ASP A 292 18.40 29.76 26.14
C ASP A 292 18.71 31.28 26.25
N ASP A 293 18.24 31.95 27.30
CA ASP A 293 18.69 33.29 27.68
C ASP A 293 18.99 33.27 29.19
N GLY A 294 20.26 33.00 29.50
CA GLY A 294 20.87 33.37 30.77
C GLY A 294 21.55 34.74 30.65
N GLY A 295 21.33 35.62 31.63
CA GLY A 295 22.15 36.81 31.84
C GLY A 295 21.43 37.95 32.56
N GLY A 296 21.57 38.00 33.89
CA GLY A 296 21.12 39.10 34.75
C GLY A 296 20.96 38.69 36.19
#